data_AF-A0A6P1WVM9-F1
#
_entry.id   AF-A0A6P1WVM9-F1
#
_cell.length_a   1.000
_cell.length_b   1.000
_cell.length_c   1.000
_cell.angle_alpha   90.00
_cell.angle_beta   90.00
_cell.angle_gamma   90.00
#
_symmetry.space_group_name_H-M   'P 1'
#
loop_
_entity.id
_entity.type
_entity.pdbx_description
1 polymer ?
#
loop_
_entity_poly.entity_id
_entity_poly.type
_entity_poly.pdbx_seq_one_letter_code
_entity_poly.pdbx_strand_id
1 'polypeptide(L)' 'MSRNFIYILIVIGIANIIAQLGFIIASLFGFIHYYPFFQLIGSCLLVLFAIDTLKFNRSKTIYLIAGLAFVVAGVLLKL' A
#
# COMPACT_ATOMS: atom_id res chain seq x y z
N MET A 1 13.44 18.00 9.70
CA MET A 1 12.52 17.18 8.88
C MET A 1 11.24 17.97 8.63
N SER A 2 10.71 18.00 7.41
CA SER A 2 9.44 18.68 7.14
C SER A 2 8.26 17.87 7.70
N ARG A 3 7.21 18.55 8.19
CA ARG A 3 5.98 17.89 8.67
C ARG A 3 5.39 16.92 7.63
N ASN A 4 5.48 17.29 6.35
CA ASN A 4 4.98 16.46 5.25
C ASN A 4 5.75 15.15 5.11
N PHE A 5 7.08 15.17 5.36
CA PHE A 5 7.89 13.96 5.32
C PHE A 5 7.51 12.97 6.44
N ILE A 6 7.28 13.49 7.66
CA ILE A 6 6.82 12.68 8.80
C ILE A 6 5.45 12.08 8.52
N TYR A 7 4.52 12.88 7.97
CA TYR A 7 3.20 12.39 7.59
C TYR A 7 3.27 11.24 6.58
N ILE A 8 4.07 11.40 5.52
CA ILE A 8 4.24 10.34 4.51
C ILE A 8 4.84 9.08 5.12
N LEU A 9 5.83 9.20 6.00
CA LEU A 9 6.42 8.04 6.69
C LEU A 9 5.39 7.29 7.54
N ILE A 10 4.56 8.00 8.31
CA ILE A 10 3.49 7.38 9.11
C ILE A 10 2.53 6.64 8.19
N VAL A 11 2.11 7.28 7.10
CA VAL A 11 1.15 6.71 6.14
C VAL A 11 1.70 5.46 5.46
N ILE A 12 2.93 5.50 4.94
CA ILE A 12 3.59 4.34 4.33
C ILE A 12 3.79 3.23 5.38
N GLY A 13 4.18 3.60 6.60
CA GLY A 13 4.34 2.65 7.71
C GLY A 13 3.05 1.89 8.01
N ILE A 14 1.92 2.59 8.13
CA ILE A 14 0.61 1.98 8.34
C ILE A 14 0.23 1.06 7.16
N ALA A 15 0.41 1.54 5.93
CA ALA A 15 0.08 0.74 4.75
C ALA A 15 0.94 -0.53 4.65
N ASN A 16 2.21 -0.47 5.08
CA ASN A 16 3.09 -1.62 5.11
C ASN A 16 2.68 -2.63 6.19
N ILE A 17 2.24 -2.18 7.37
CA ILE A 17 1.66 -3.06 8.40
C ILE A 17 0.44 -3.80 7.85
N ILE A 18 -0.46 -3.08 7.15
CA ILE A 18 -1.64 -3.68 6.51
C ILE A 18 -1.23 -4.73 5.46
N ALA A 19 -0.22 -4.43 4.65
CA ALA A 19 0.31 -5.39 3.66
C ALA A 19 0.90 -6.63 4.33
N GLN A 20 1.64 -6.50 5.43
CA GLN A 20 2.18 -7.67 6.12
C GLN A 20 1.08 -8.52 6.78
N LEU A 21 0.06 -7.89 7.35
CA LEU A 21 -1.11 -8.62 7.85
C LEU A 21 -1.84 -9.35 6.73
N GLY A 22 -2.04 -8.68 5.58
CA GLY A 22 -2.63 -9.30 4.41
C GLY A 22 -1.82 -10.50 3.91
N PHE A 23 -0.48 -10.41 3.90
CA PHE A 23 0.40 -11.51 3.52
C PHE A 23 0.27 -12.70 4.46
N ILE A 24 0.27 -12.46 5.78
CA ILE A 24 0.08 -13.51 6.78
C ILE A 24 -1.26 -14.23 6.56
N ILE A 25 -2.34 -13.45 6.35
CA ILE A 25 -3.68 -14.01 6.09
C ILE A 25 -3.67 -14.82 4.79
N ALA A 26 -3.17 -14.26 3.69
CA ALA A 26 -3.09 -14.95 2.40
C ALA A 26 -2.25 -16.24 2.50
N SER A 27 -1.18 -16.23 3.30
CA SER A 27 -0.35 -17.40 3.58
C SER A 27 -1.09 -18.47 4.36
N LEU A 28 -1.90 -18.12 5.35
CA LEU A 28 -2.70 -19.06 6.13
C LEU A 28 -3.75 -19.78 5.27
N PHE A 29 -4.30 -19.10 4.27
CA PHE A 29 -5.33 -19.65 3.39
C PHE A 29 -4.79 -20.26 2.09
N GLY A 30 -3.47 -20.20 1.84
CA GLY A 30 -2.82 -20.75 0.65
C GLY A 30 -2.97 -19.90 -0.62
N PHE A 31 -3.31 -18.61 -0.50
CA PHE A 31 -3.53 -17.68 -1.63
C PHE A 31 -2.28 -16.88 -2.01
N ILE A 32 -1.09 -17.45 -1.78
CA ILE A 32 0.20 -16.74 -1.87
C ILE A 32 0.57 -16.39 -3.32
N HIS A 33 0.03 -17.08 -4.33
CA HIS A 33 0.49 -16.93 -5.72
C HIS A 33 0.29 -15.52 -6.28
N TYR A 34 -0.86 -14.90 -6.02
CA TYR A 34 -1.18 -13.58 -6.57
C TYR A 34 -0.91 -12.44 -5.59
N TYR A 35 -0.84 -12.73 -4.29
CA TYR A 35 -0.65 -11.72 -3.26
C TYR A 35 0.57 -10.80 -3.50
N PRO A 36 1.77 -11.30 -3.86
CA PRO A 36 2.94 -10.45 -4.14
C PRO A 36 2.73 -9.48 -5.30
N PHE A 37 1.98 -9.86 -6.34
CA PHE A 37 1.67 -8.99 -7.46
C PHE A 37 0.77 -7.83 -7.03
N PHE A 38 -0.28 -8.13 -6.27
CA PHE A 38 -1.19 -7.12 -5.71
C PHE A 38 -0.47 -6.19 -4.73
N GLN A 39 0.41 -6.73 -3.88
CA GLN A 39 1.24 -5.97 -2.97
C GLN A 39 2.22 -5.05 -3.72
N LEU A 40 2.84 -5.51 -4.81
CA LEU A 40 3.72 -4.70 -5.65
C LEU A 40 2.97 -3.50 -6.25
N ILE A 41 1.82 -3.74 -6.87
CA ILE A 41 0.99 -2.67 -7.46
C ILE A 41 0.58 -1.65 -6.39
N GLY A 42 0.12 -2.13 -5.24
CA GLY A 42 -0.26 -1.27 -4.12
C GLY A 42 0.91 -0.43 -3.60
N SER A 43 2.09 -1.03 -3.51
CA SER A 43 3.32 -0.34 -3.07
C SER A 43 3.74 0.74 -4.07
N CYS A 44 3.68 0.47 -5.38
CA CYS A 44 3.97 1.47 -6.41
C CYS A 44 3.04 2.69 -6.32
N LEU A 45 1.75 2.48 -6.03
CA LEU A 45 0.78 3.57 -5.84
C LEU A 45 1.08 4.40 -4.58
N LEU A 46 1.55 3.78 -3.49
CA LEU A 46 1.98 4.48 -2.28
C LEU A 46 3.25 5.31 -2.52
N VAL A 47 4.17 4.82 -3.36
CA VAL A 47 5.36 5.58 -3.78
C VAL A 47 4.94 6.79 -4.63
N LEU A 48 4.00 6.64 -5.56
CA LEU A 48 3.46 7.75 -6.34
C LEU A 48 2.77 8.79 -5.44
N PHE A 49 2.01 8.35 -4.44
CA PHE A 49 1.46 9.23 -3.41
C PHE A 49 2.55 10.02 -2.68
N ALA A 50 3.63 9.36 -2.26
CA ALA A 50 4.74 10.00 -1.57
C ALA A 50 5.44 11.04 -2.46
N ILE A 51 5.70 10.71 -3.73
CA ILE A 51 6.33 11.61 -4.70
C ILE A 51 5.44 12.83 -4.94
N ASP A 52 4.14 12.64 -5.17
CA ASP A 52 3.22 13.76 -5.42
C ASP A 52 3.08 14.67 -4.19
N THR A 53 3.04 14.07 -3.00
CA THR A 53 2.93 14.82 -1.73
C THR A 53 4.21 15.60 -1.41
N LEU A 54 5.39 15.04 -1.72
CA LEU A 54 6.68 15.74 -1.51
C LEU A 54 6.97 16.79 -2.58
N LYS A 55 6.70 16.49 -3.85
CA LYS A 55 7.10 17.34 -4.98
C LYS A 55 6.10 18.44 -5.28
N PHE A 56 4.80 18.17 -5.16
CA PHE A 56 3.74 19.10 -5.55
C PHE A 56 2.94 19.63 -4.36
N ASN A 57 3.23 19.18 -3.13
CA ASN A 57 2.48 19.49 -1.90
C ASN A 57 0.97 19.22 -2.05
N ARG A 58 0.61 18.33 -3.00
CA ARG A 58 -0.76 17.91 -3.30
C ARG A 58 -0.89 16.47 -2.88
N SER A 59 -1.60 16.24 -1.79
CA SER A 59 -1.99 14.89 -1.38
C SER A 59 -3.06 14.36 -2.33
N LYS A 60 -2.65 13.61 -3.37
CA LYS A 60 -3.60 12.87 -4.20
C LYS A 60 -4.01 11.59 -3.49
N THR A 61 -5.00 11.72 -2.59
CA THR A 61 -5.55 10.63 -1.77
C THR A 61 -6.05 9.45 -2.61
N ILE A 62 -6.36 9.67 -3.89
CA ILE A 62 -6.75 8.62 -4.84
C ILE A 62 -5.66 7.52 -4.94
N TYR A 63 -4.38 7.88 -5.00
CA TYR A 63 -3.30 6.88 -5.07
C TYR A 63 -3.15 6.09 -3.78
N LEU A 64 -3.39 6.73 -2.64
CA LEU A 64 -3.41 6.06 -1.34
C LEU A 64 -4.53 5.02 -1.26
N ILE A 65 -5.76 5.44 -1.60
CA ILE A 65 -6.94 4.58 -1.54
C ILE A 65 -6.80 3.42 -2.52
N ALA A 66 -6.37 3.69 -3.75
CA ALA A 66 -6.11 2.65 -4.74
C ALA A 66 -5.01 1.69 -4.27
N GLY A 67 -3.91 2.21 -3.71
CA GLY A 67 -2.82 1.40 -3.18
C GLY A 67 -3.27 0.42 -2.09
N LEU A 68 -4.05 0.92 -1.12
CA LEU A 68 -4.63 0.09 -0.07
C LEU A 68 -5.64 -0.93 -0.63
N ALA A 69 -6.48 -0.53 -1.58
CA ALA A 69 -7.45 -1.42 -2.21
C ALA A 69 -6.76 -2.60 -2.91
N PHE A 70 -5.65 -2.37 -3.63
CA PHE A 70 -4.88 -3.44 -4.26
C PHE A 70 -4.27 -4.39 -3.21
N VAL A 71 -3.68 -3.87 -2.13
CA VAL A 71 -3.11 -4.69 -1.05
C VAL A 71 -4.17 -5.58 -0.39
N VAL A 72 -5.37 -5.06 -0.15
CA VAL A 72 -6.47 -5.82 0.47
C VAL A 72 -7.11 -6.80 -0.51
N ALA A 73 -7.29 -6.39 -1.78
CA ALA A 73 -7.85 -7.26 -2.82
C ALA A 73 -7.01 -8.52 -3.05
N GLY A 74 -5.68 -8.42 -2.92
CA GLY A 74 -4.77 -9.57 -2.99
C GLY A 74 -5.06 -10.67 -1.96
N VAL A 75 -5.66 -10.33 -0.81
CA VAL A 75 -6.06 -11.31 0.23
C VAL A 75 -7.31 -12.10 -0.19
N LEU A 76 -8.22 -11.44 -0.93
CA LEU A 76 -9.54 -11.98 -1.27
C LEU A 76 -9.55 -12.80 -2.58
N LEU A 77 -8.54 -12.60 -3.43
CA LEU A 77 -8.45 -13.29 -4.72
C LEU A 77 -7.85 -14.69 -4.56
N LYS A 78 -8.74 -15.64 -4.32
CA LYS A 78 -8.53 -17.08 -4.51
C LYS A 78 -8.91 -17.44 -5.95
N LEU A 79 -8.00 -17.24 -6.89
CA LEU A 79 -8.15 -17.77 -8.26
C LEU A 79 -7.28 -19.02 -8.41
#